data_AF-A0A7S1ICY5-F1
#
_entry.id   AF-A0A7S1ICY5-F1
#
_cell.length_a   1.000
_cell.length_b   1.000
_cell.length_c   1.000
_cell.angle_alpha   90.00
_cell.angle_beta   90.00
_cell.angle_gamma   90.00
#
_symmetry.space_group_name_H-M   'P 1'
#
loop_
_entity.id
_entity.type
_entity.pdbx_description
1 polymer ?
#
loop_
_entity_poly.entity_id
_entity_poly.type
_entity_poly.pdbx_seq_one_letter_code
_entity_poly.pdbx_strand_id
1 'polypeptide(L)'
;GGNLLRRPDGSLAYLDFGLVSDVPAQVRDGLVSAVSLLVFSRDYESVARLFGELMLVPPEVVSNEGEMQALADALEKAAGAVLVFPDQTRGAKDVVPNVRFDQLLVALLALVPRFKFVLPPYFVNNARALGTLEGMARSADPQFNILAIVYPYAVRRVLSNPSRSPVVKSVVRELVSTARKDRSGRMVRQLSLKRLLQLAGDVTKLTGRSRKDLMVDALQTAEGRALCADVLRAEAERLAACPKSLVRVLTGGRWFGTRQSEPLVPRAA
;
A
#
# COMPACT_ATOMS: atom_id res chain seq x y z
N GLY A 1 -23.34 -23.95 0.47
CA GLY A 1 -23.81 -23.58 -0.87
C GLY A 1 -23.66 -24.78 -1.79
N GLY A 2 -24.63 -25.04 -2.66
CA GLY A 2 -24.73 -26.29 -3.44
C GLY A 2 -23.60 -26.58 -4.43
N ASN A 3 -22.64 -25.66 -4.63
CA ASN A 3 -21.56 -25.78 -5.62
C ASN A 3 -20.20 -26.17 -5.01
N LEU A 4 -20.14 -26.45 -3.70
CA LEU A 4 -18.93 -26.89 -2.99
C LEU A 4 -19.22 -28.16 -2.18
N LEU A 5 -18.40 -29.19 -2.37
CA LEU A 5 -18.43 -30.42 -1.55
C LEU A 5 -17.11 -30.59 -0.79
N ARG A 6 -17.21 -30.97 0.48
CA ARG A 6 -16.04 -31.42 1.24
C ARG A 6 -15.79 -32.90 0.95
N ARG A 7 -14.61 -33.22 0.44
CA ARG A 7 -14.16 -34.59 0.20
C ARG A 7 -13.69 -35.26 1.52
N PRO A 8 -13.66 -36.60 1.59
CA PRO A 8 -13.22 -37.32 2.81
C PRO A 8 -11.80 -36.98 3.28
N ASP A 9 -10.92 -36.60 2.34
CA ASP A 9 -9.55 -36.14 2.59
C ASP A 9 -9.47 -34.70 3.12
N GLY A 10 -10.61 -34.02 3.28
CA GLY A 10 -10.69 -32.63 3.73
C GLY A 10 -10.54 -31.59 2.63
N SER A 11 -10.32 -31.99 1.37
CA SER A 11 -10.26 -31.06 0.23
C SER A 11 -11.66 -30.58 -0.19
N LEU A 12 -11.73 -29.46 -0.90
CA LEU A 12 -12.98 -28.92 -1.45
C LEU A 12 -13.07 -29.22 -2.95
N ALA A 13 -14.19 -29.82 -3.36
CA ALA A 13 -14.54 -30.04 -4.76
C ALA A 13 -15.54 -28.95 -5.22
N TYR A 14 -15.20 -28.30 -6.33
CA TYR A 14 -16.05 -27.32 -7.01
C TYR A 14 -16.87 -28.04 -8.08
N LEU A 15 -18.19 -27.86 -8.07
CA LEU A 15 -19.10 -28.60 -8.95
C LEU A 15 -19.53 -27.82 -10.20
N ASP A 16 -19.49 -26.49 -10.15
CA ASP A 16 -20.05 -25.63 -11.18
C ASP A 16 -19.12 -24.43 -11.46
N PHE A 17 -18.96 -24.14 -12.75
CA PHE A 17 -18.11 -23.07 -13.30
C PHE A 17 -18.87 -22.15 -14.26
N GLY A 18 -20.21 -22.20 -14.29
CA GLY A 18 -21.04 -21.43 -15.23
C GLY A 18 -20.96 -19.90 -15.09
N LEU A 19 -20.39 -19.39 -14.00
CA LEU A 19 -20.23 -17.95 -13.72
C LEU A 19 -18.76 -17.49 -13.68
N VAL A 20 -17.84 -18.26 -14.28
CA VAL A 20 -16.43 -17.86 -14.39
C VAL A 20 -16.31 -16.60 -15.25
N SER A 21 -15.55 -15.62 -14.76
CA SER A 21 -15.26 -14.38 -15.47
C SER A 21 -13.76 -14.21 -15.63
N ASP A 22 -13.32 -13.84 -16.84
CA ASP A 22 -11.93 -13.48 -17.08
C ASP A 22 -11.64 -12.05 -16.64
N VAL A 23 -10.70 -11.91 -15.71
CA VAL A 23 -10.22 -10.61 -15.24
C VAL A 23 -8.90 -10.28 -15.95
N PRO A 24 -8.79 -9.17 -16.68
CA PRO A 24 -7.57 -8.79 -17.39
C PRO A 24 -6.35 -8.71 -16.46
N ALA A 25 -5.17 -9.08 -16.96
CA ALA A 25 -3.93 -9.09 -16.17
C ALA A 25 -3.62 -7.74 -15.51
N GLN A 26 -3.78 -6.64 -16.27
CA GLN A 26 -3.60 -5.28 -15.78
C GLN A 26 -4.52 -4.96 -14.59
N VAL A 27 -5.78 -5.41 -14.64
CA VAL A 27 -6.73 -5.21 -13.54
C VAL A 27 -6.34 -6.04 -12.32
N ARG A 28 -5.91 -7.30 -12.50
CA ARG A 28 -5.43 -8.14 -11.40
C ARG A 28 -4.21 -7.52 -10.70
N ASP A 29 -3.25 -7.04 -11.48
CA ASP A 29 -2.05 -6.37 -10.98
C ASP A 29 -2.41 -5.06 -10.27
N GLY A 30 -3.35 -4.29 -10.82
CA GLY A 30 -3.89 -3.09 -10.20
C GLY A 30 -4.59 -3.34 -8.86
N LEU A 31 -5.43 -4.37 -8.76
CA LEU A 31 -6.10 -4.74 -7.51
C LEU A 31 -5.09 -5.11 -6.41
N VAL A 32 -4.05 -5.87 -6.78
CA VAL A 32 -2.98 -6.27 -5.87
C VAL A 32 -2.14 -5.06 -5.42
N SER A 33 -1.89 -4.12 -6.33
CA SER A 33 -1.26 -2.84 -6.03
C SER A 33 -2.10 -1.97 -5.08
N ALA A 34 -3.41 -1.87 -5.31
CA ALA A 34 -4.32 -1.08 -4.48
C ALA A 34 -4.34 -1.57 -3.03
N VAL A 35 -4.44 -2.90 -2.83
CA VAL A 35 -4.37 -3.51 -1.50
C VAL A 35 -3.05 -3.19 -0.81
N SER A 36 -1.94 -3.22 -1.55
CA SER A 36 -0.61 -2.94 -0.99
C SER A 36 -0.47 -1.48 -0.55
N LEU A 37 -0.89 -0.52 -1.38
CA LEU A 37 -0.91 0.91 -1.02
C LEU A 37 -1.76 1.17 0.23
N LEU A 38 -2.96 0.59 0.27
CA LEU A 38 -3.88 0.79 1.39
C LEU A 38 -3.30 0.28 2.72
N VAL A 39 -2.63 -0.87 2.71
CA VAL A 39 -2.15 -1.50 3.95
C VAL A 39 -0.81 -0.91 4.42
N PHE A 40 0.15 -0.68 3.51
CA PHE A 40 1.50 -0.25 3.91
C PHE A 40 1.64 1.26 4.10
N SER A 41 0.97 2.05 3.26
CA SER A 41 1.14 3.51 3.25
C SER A 41 -0.13 4.28 3.58
N ARG A 42 -1.31 3.65 3.50
CA ARG A 42 -2.62 4.32 3.55
C ARG A 42 -2.68 5.50 2.57
N ASP A 43 -2.03 5.33 1.43
CA ASP A 43 -1.90 6.39 0.43
C ASP A 43 -3.12 6.39 -0.50
N TYR A 44 -4.19 7.02 -0.03
CA TYR A 44 -5.45 7.12 -0.77
C TYR A 44 -5.33 7.95 -2.06
N GLU A 45 -4.38 8.89 -2.11
CA GLU A 45 -4.06 9.65 -3.32
C GLU A 45 -3.52 8.72 -4.41
N SER A 46 -2.55 7.86 -4.06
CA SER A 46 -2.01 6.89 -5.00
C SER A 46 -3.03 5.80 -5.37
N VAL A 47 -3.94 5.42 -4.47
CA VAL A 47 -5.07 4.52 -4.80
C VAL A 47 -6.05 5.18 -5.78
N ALA A 48 -6.37 6.46 -5.58
CA ALA A 48 -7.22 7.21 -6.51
C ALA A 48 -6.59 7.28 -7.90
N ARG A 49 -5.30 7.62 -8.00
CA ARG A 49 -4.55 7.62 -9.27
C ARG A 49 -4.56 6.26 -9.95
N LEU A 50 -4.39 5.20 -9.17
CA LEU A 50 -4.45 3.83 -9.68
C LEU A 50 -5.80 3.48 -10.29
N PHE A 51 -6.92 3.98 -9.76
CA PHE A 51 -8.23 3.81 -10.39
C PHE A 51 -8.33 4.50 -11.75
N GLY A 52 -7.65 5.64 -11.92
CA GLY A 52 -7.48 6.28 -13.24
C GLY A 52 -6.66 5.43 -14.20
N GLU A 53 -5.51 4.89 -13.76
CA GLU A 53 -4.66 4.00 -14.58
C GLU A 53 -5.37 2.71 -15.03
N LEU A 54 -6.35 2.26 -14.23
CA LEU A 54 -7.18 1.09 -14.53
C LEU A 54 -8.44 1.41 -15.34
N MET A 55 -8.60 2.66 -15.78
CA MET A 55 -9.78 3.17 -16.50
C MET A 55 -11.12 2.93 -15.77
N LEU A 56 -11.07 2.85 -14.43
CA LEU A 56 -12.27 2.73 -13.60
C LEU A 56 -12.95 4.08 -13.38
N VAL A 57 -12.23 5.17 -13.65
CA VAL A 57 -12.65 6.55 -13.46
C VAL A 57 -12.47 7.27 -14.81
N PRO A 58 -13.43 8.10 -15.23
CA PRO A 58 -13.42 8.64 -16.57
C PRO A 58 -12.38 9.77 -16.71
N PRO A 59 -11.89 10.07 -17.92
CA PRO A 59 -10.78 11.00 -18.15
C PRO A 59 -11.04 12.41 -17.61
N GLU A 60 -12.29 12.85 -17.51
CA GLU A 60 -12.65 14.18 -17.01
C GLU A 60 -12.36 14.33 -15.51
N VAL A 61 -12.48 13.23 -14.75
CA VAL A 61 -12.09 13.20 -13.34
C VAL A 61 -10.58 13.10 -13.22
N VAL A 62 -9.94 12.23 -14.01
CA VAL A 62 -8.47 12.06 -14.00
C VAL A 62 -7.72 13.34 -14.38
N SER A 63 -8.25 14.13 -15.32
CA SER A 63 -7.62 15.37 -15.78
C SER A 63 -7.82 16.55 -14.83
N ASN A 64 -8.64 16.40 -13.78
CA ASN A 64 -8.94 17.43 -12.81
C ASN A 64 -8.37 17.05 -11.43
N GLU A 65 -7.25 17.68 -11.06
CA GLU A 65 -6.59 17.44 -9.77
C GLU A 65 -7.51 17.69 -8.56
N GLY A 66 -8.46 18.63 -8.65
CA GLY A 66 -9.43 18.88 -7.60
C GLY A 66 -10.42 17.71 -7.41
N GLU A 67 -10.87 17.10 -8.51
CA GLU A 67 -11.74 15.92 -8.45
C GLU A 67 -10.96 14.66 -8.03
N MET A 68 -9.69 14.53 -8.43
CA MET A 68 -8.81 13.46 -7.95
C MET A 68 -8.54 13.57 -6.44
N GLN A 69 -8.34 14.79 -5.93
CA GLN A 69 -8.22 15.02 -4.49
C GLN A 69 -9.52 14.69 -3.77
N ALA A 70 -10.67 15.13 -4.30
CA ALA A 70 -11.98 14.79 -3.73
C ALA A 70 -12.23 13.27 -3.70
N LEU A 71 -11.77 12.54 -4.73
CA LEU A 71 -11.83 11.08 -4.76
C LEU A 71 -10.93 10.47 -3.67
N ALA A 72 -9.71 10.96 -3.51
CA ALA A 72 -8.80 10.50 -2.46
C ALA A 72 -9.40 10.71 -1.05
N ASP A 73 -9.96 11.89 -0.79
CA ASP A 73 -10.60 12.23 0.48
C ASP A 73 -11.83 11.34 0.74
N ALA A 74 -12.61 11.05 -0.30
CA ALA A 74 -13.77 10.18 -0.20
C ALA A 74 -13.35 8.71 0.07
N LEU A 75 -12.26 8.25 -0.55
CA LEU A 75 -11.68 6.94 -0.28
C LEU A 75 -11.15 6.84 1.15
N GLU A 76 -10.47 7.88 1.65
CA GLU A 76 -10.00 7.95 3.03
C GLU A 76 -11.16 7.85 4.02
N LYS A 77 -12.23 8.62 3.78
CA LYS A 77 -13.44 8.59 4.61
C LYS A 77 -14.12 7.23 4.59
N ALA A 78 -14.26 6.63 3.41
CA ALA A 78 -14.85 5.30 3.24
C ALA A 78 -14.03 4.22 3.96
N ALA A 79 -12.70 4.27 3.81
CA ALA A 79 -11.78 3.36 4.47
C ALA A 79 -11.77 3.55 5.98
N GLY A 80 -11.76 4.79 6.48
CA GLY A 80 -11.78 5.09 7.92
C GLY A 80 -13.05 4.63 8.63
N ALA A 81 -14.18 4.55 7.92
CA ALA A 81 -15.44 4.03 8.46
C ALA A 81 -15.48 2.50 8.57
N VAL A 82 -14.61 1.78 7.83
CA VAL A 82 -14.73 0.34 7.61
C VAL A 82 -13.49 -0.45 8.03
N LEU A 83 -12.30 0.15 7.95
CA LEU A 83 -11.03 -0.45 8.32
C LEU A 83 -10.69 -0.10 9.76
N VAL A 84 -10.70 -1.12 10.62
CA VAL A 84 -10.20 -0.98 11.99
C VAL A 84 -8.74 -1.39 11.98
N PHE A 85 -7.86 -0.40 12.02
CA PHE A 85 -6.43 -0.66 12.10
C PHE A 85 -6.03 -0.96 13.55
N PRO A 86 -5.23 -2.01 13.79
CA PRO A 86 -4.70 -2.30 15.12
C PRO A 86 -3.82 -1.15 15.62
N ASP A 87 -3.92 -0.88 16.93
CA ASP A 87 -3.23 0.22 17.59
C ASP A 87 -1.70 0.02 17.51
N GLN A 88 -0.99 1.00 16.92
CA GLN A 88 0.46 0.90 16.67
C GLN A 88 1.30 0.83 17.97
N THR A 89 0.68 1.10 19.11
CA THR A 89 1.28 1.09 20.47
C THR A 89 1.35 -0.30 21.09
N ARG A 90 0.57 -1.29 20.62
CA ARG A 90 0.60 -2.67 21.12
C ARG A 90 1.38 -3.58 20.18
N GLY A 91 2.70 -3.49 20.25
CA GLY A 91 3.63 -4.56 19.84
C GLY A 91 3.28 -5.32 18.56
N ALA A 92 3.37 -4.66 17.40
CA ALA A 92 3.81 -5.21 16.10
C ALA A 92 3.24 -6.55 15.57
N LYS A 93 2.14 -7.10 16.11
CA LYS A 93 1.61 -8.41 15.69
C LYS A 93 0.61 -8.33 14.54
N ASP A 94 -0.18 -7.27 14.44
CA ASP A 94 -1.14 -7.12 13.35
C ASP A 94 -0.81 -5.89 12.50
N VAL A 95 -0.34 -6.10 11.27
CA VAL A 95 -0.18 -5.02 10.26
C VAL A 95 -1.45 -4.90 9.41
N VAL A 96 -2.26 -5.96 9.36
CA VAL A 96 -3.44 -6.05 8.52
C VAL A 96 -4.66 -5.50 9.27
N PRO A 97 -5.41 -4.54 8.71
CA PRO A 97 -6.63 -4.05 9.34
C PRO A 97 -7.70 -5.14 9.42
N ASN A 98 -8.52 -5.09 10.45
CA ASN A 98 -9.76 -5.85 10.47
C ASN A 98 -10.79 -5.10 9.61
N VAL A 99 -11.49 -5.85 8.76
CA VAL A 99 -12.47 -5.28 7.85
C VAL A 99 -13.70 -6.17 7.72
N ARG A 100 -14.83 -5.51 7.51
CA ARG A 100 -16.03 -6.11 6.93
C ARG A 100 -16.04 -5.83 5.43
N PHE A 101 -15.72 -6.82 4.61
CA PHE A 101 -15.60 -6.62 3.17
C PHE A 101 -16.95 -6.27 2.53
N ASP A 102 -18.06 -6.78 3.06
CA ASP A 102 -19.40 -6.34 2.69
C ASP A 102 -19.61 -4.83 2.91
N GLN A 103 -19.21 -4.29 4.07
CA GLN A 103 -19.25 -2.86 4.34
C GLN A 103 -18.29 -2.07 3.45
N LEU A 104 -17.10 -2.61 3.18
CA LEU A 104 -16.10 -1.97 2.34
C LEU A 104 -16.64 -1.82 0.93
N LEU A 105 -17.28 -2.88 0.43
CA LEU A 105 -17.90 -2.89 -0.87
C LEU A 105 -19.03 -1.86 -0.97
N VAL A 106 -19.91 -1.79 0.03
CA VAL A 106 -20.98 -0.77 0.06
C VAL A 106 -20.39 0.65 0.04
N ALA A 107 -19.36 0.91 0.85
CA ALA A 107 -18.71 2.21 0.90
C ALA A 107 -18.05 2.59 -0.44
N LEU A 108 -17.40 1.64 -1.12
CA LEU A 108 -16.82 1.86 -2.44
C LEU A 108 -17.89 2.05 -3.52
N LEU A 109 -18.96 1.25 -3.51
CA LEU A 109 -20.06 1.39 -4.47
C LEU A 109 -20.81 2.73 -4.31
N ALA A 110 -20.84 3.30 -3.11
CA ALA A 110 -21.41 4.63 -2.89
C ALA A 110 -20.62 5.76 -3.60
N LEU A 111 -19.36 5.53 -3.95
CA LEU A 111 -18.53 6.50 -4.70
C LEU A 111 -18.83 6.49 -6.20
N VAL A 112 -19.41 5.39 -6.72
CA VAL A 112 -19.66 5.17 -8.15
C VAL A 112 -20.46 6.31 -8.79
N PRO A 113 -21.59 6.77 -8.22
CA PRO A 113 -22.38 7.85 -8.83
C PRO A 113 -21.66 9.20 -8.79
N ARG A 114 -20.93 9.51 -7.70
CA ARG A 114 -20.29 10.82 -7.50
C ARG A 114 -19.11 11.04 -8.45
N PHE A 115 -18.33 10.00 -8.71
CA PHE A 115 -17.13 10.07 -9.55
C PHE A 115 -17.31 9.37 -10.90
N LYS A 116 -18.55 8.97 -11.23
CA LYS A 116 -18.94 8.35 -12.49
C LYS A 116 -18.08 7.14 -12.85
N PHE A 117 -17.85 6.24 -11.89
CA PHE A 117 -17.00 5.08 -12.12
C PHE A 117 -17.53 4.23 -13.28
N VAL A 118 -16.62 3.81 -14.15
CA VAL A 118 -16.87 2.89 -15.26
C VAL A 118 -16.44 1.50 -14.82
N LEU A 119 -17.39 0.74 -14.28
CA LEU A 119 -17.11 -0.61 -13.77
C LEU A 119 -17.44 -1.67 -14.83
N PRO A 120 -16.47 -2.49 -15.25
CA PRO A 120 -16.74 -3.67 -16.07
C PRO A 120 -17.76 -4.62 -15.40
N PRO A 121 -18.58 -5.36 -16.17
CA PRO A 121 -19.66 -6.20 -15.62
C PRO A 121 -19.20 -7.21 -14.56
N TYR A 122 -17.99 -7.74 -14.70
CA TYR A 122 -17.43 -8.71 -13.74
C TYR A 122 -17.15 -8.11 -12.36
N PHE A 123 -16.99 -6.79 -12.21
CA PHE A 123 -16.71 -6.18 -10.89
C PHE A 123 -17.88 -6.38 -9.93
N VAL A 124 -19.10 -6.05 -10.36
CA VAL A 124 -20.29 -6.17 -9.50
C VAL A 124 -20.60 -7.63 -9.20
N ASN A 125 -20.42 -8.51 -10.18
CA ASN A 125 -20.62 -9.96 -10.00
C ASN A 125 -19.61 -10.54 -9.00
N ASN A 126 -18.32 -10.25 -9.19
CA ASN A 126 -17.26 -10.72 -8.29
C ASN A 126 -17.44 -10.16 -6.89
N ALA A 127 -17.80 -8.88 -6.78
CA ALA A 127 -18.05 -8.22 -5.51
C ALA A 127 -19.20 -8.89 -4.71
N ARG A 128 -20.33 -9.18 -5.38
CA ARG A 128 -21.46 -9.91 -4.77
C ARG A 128 -21.05 -11.32 -4.33
N ALA A 129 -20.31 -12.04 -5.17
CA ALA A 129 -19.81 -13.37 -4.86
C ALA A 129 -18.89 -13.35 -3.63
N LEU A 130 -17.93 -12.41 -3.59
CA LEU A 130 -17.01 -12.25 -2.46
C LEU A 130 -17.72 -11.89 -1.17
N GLY A 131 -18.71 -10.99 -1.18
CA GLY A 131 -19.51 -10.68 0.02
C GLY A 131 -20.28 -11.89 0.55
N THR A 132 -20.81 -12.72 -0.35
CA THR A 132 -21.50 -13.96 0.04
C THR A 132 -20.51 -14.98 0.64
N LEU A 133 -19.32 -15.14 0.03
CA LEU A 133 -18.27 -16.02 0.53
C LEU A 133 -17.72 -15.56 1.89
N GLU A 134 -17.54 -14.25 2.09
CA GLU A 134 -17.14 -13.70 3.39
C GLU A 134 -18.20 -14.00 4.46
N GLY A 135 -19.48 -13.79 4.15
CA GLY A 135 -20.58 -14.12 5.08
C GLY A 135 -20.60 -15.60 5.47
N MET A 136 -20.40 -16.50 4.51
CA MET A 136 -20.28 -17.94 4.77
C MET A 136 -19.05 -18.25 5.63
N ALA A 137 -17.89 -17.68 5.30
CA ALA A 137 -16.66 -17.89 6.07
C ALA A 137 -16.82 -17.41 7.53
N ARG A 138 -17.46 -16.26 7.74
CA ARG A 138 -17.74 -15.73 9.08
C ARG A 138 -18.78 -16.50 9.88
N SER A 139 -19.74 -17.12 9.19
CA SER A 139 -20.67 -18.03 9.86
C SER A 139 -19.97 -19.27 10.44
N ALA A 140 -18.86 -19.69 9.82
CA ALA A 140 -18.05 -20.80 10.29
C ALA A 140 -16.95 -20.37 11.29
N ASP A 141 -16.33 -19.22 11.06
CA ASP A 141 -15.31 -18.61 11.92
C ASP A 141 -15.61 -17.12 12.15
N PRO A 142 -16.16 -16.73 13.31
CA PRO A 142 -16.48 -15.34 13.62
C PRO A 142 -15.27 -14.39 13.59
N GLN A 143 -14.05 -14.92 13.77
CA GLN A 143 -12.81 -14.13 13.72
C GLN A 143 -12.21 -14.03 12.32
N PHE A 144 -12.87 -14.60 11.30
CA PHE A 144 -12.39 -14.57 9.93
C PHE A 144 -12.19 -13.12 9.43
N ASN A 145 -10.99 -12.85 8.93
CA ASN A 145 -10.60 -11.60 8.29
C ASN A 145 -10.05 -11.88 6.88
N ILE A 146 -10.81 -11.53 5.86
CA ILE A 146 -10.44 -11.77 4.45
C ILE A 146 -9.12 -11.09 4.08
N LEU A 147 -8.83 -9.90 4.63
CA LEU A 147 -7.58 -9.21 4.32
C LEU A 147 -6.37 -9.98 4.85
N ALA A 148 -6.48 -10.64 6.01
CA ALA A 148 -5.38 -11.44 6.55
C ALA A 148 -5.00 -12.61 5.63
N ILE A 149 -5.96 -13.14 4.86
CA ILE A 149 -5.77 -14.24 3.92
C ILE A 149 -5.26 -13.74 2.56
N VAL A 150 -5.87 -12.68 2.01
CA VAL A 150 -5.52 -12.14 0.70
C VAL A 150 -4.15 -11.45 0.71
N TYR A 151 -3.78 -10.88 1.86
CA TYR A 151 -2.63 -10.00 1.94
C TYR A 151 -1.28 -10.69 1.66
N PRO A 152 -0.95 -11.86 2.25
CA PRO A 152 0.30 -12.56 1.92
C PRO A 152 0.42 -12.91 0.43
N TYR A 153 -0.71 -13.10 -0.25
CA TYR A 153 -0.73 -13.28 -1.70
C TYR A 153 -0.44 -11.97 -2.44
N ALA A 154 -1.13 -10.87 -2.08
CA ALA A 154 -0.94 -9.56 -2.70
C ALA A 154 0.53 -9.11 -2.60
N VAL A 155 1.12 -9.19 -1.42
CA VAL A 155 2.52 -8.83 -1.18
C VAL A 155 3.48 -9.66 -2.03
N ARG A 156 3.33 -10.99 -2.04
CA ARG A 156 4.18 -11.86 -2.86
C ARG A 156 4.06 -11.52 -4.34
N ARG A 157 2.85 -11.21 -4.81
CA ARG A 157 2.58 -10.90 -6.20
C ARG A 157 3.12 -9.52 -6.62
N VAL A 158 3.06 -8.51 -5.74
CA VAL A 158 3.72 -7.21 -5.96
C VAL A 158 5.24 -7.36 -6.02
N LEU A 159 5.84 -8.10 -5.08
CA LEU A 159 7.30 -8.23 -5.00
C LEU A 159 7.89 -9.07 -6.13
N SER A 160 7.19 -10.12 -6.55
CA SER A 160 7.65 -10.99 -7.66
C SER A 160 7.39 -10.38 -9.04
N ASN A 161 6.37 -9.52 -9.16
CA ASN A 161 5.92 -8.89 -10.40
C ASN A 161 6.08 -9.79 -11.66
N PRO A 162 5.52 -11.02 -11.67
CA PRO A 162 5.77 -11.98 -12.74
C PRO A 162 5.25 -11.49 -14.10
N SER A 163 4.24 -10.62 -14.10
CA SER A 163 3.68 -9.98 -15.29
C SER A 163 4.53 -8.83 -15.84
N ARG A 164 5.63 -8.45 -15.18
CA ARG A 164 6.47 -7.27 -15.50
C ARG A 164 5.62 -6.01 -15.68
N SER A 165 4.62 -5.86 -14.83
CA SER A 165 3.62 -4.83 -14.96
C SER A 165 4.22 -3.46 -14.60
N PRO A 166 4.03 -2.44 -15.46
CA PRO A 166 4.48 -1.08 -15.14
C PRO A 166 3.75 -0.51 -13.93
N VAL A 167 2.48 -0.90 -13.71
CA VAL A 167 1.65 -0.50 -12.58
C VAL A 167 2.19 -1.04 -11.26
N VAL A 168 2.61 -2.32 -11.24
CA VAL A 168 3.22 -2.90 -10.03
C VAL A 168 4.54 -2.21 -9.73
N LYS A 169 5.33 -1.93 -10.77
CA LYS A 169 6.62 -1.24 -10.64
C LYS A 169 6.48 0.20 -10.12
N SER A 170 5.49 0.95 -10.60
CA SER A 170 5.22 2.32 -10.10
C SER A 170 4.80 2.28 -8.63
N VAL A 171 3.94 1.34 -8.26
CA VAL A 171 3.44 1.18 -6.89
C VAL A 171 4.54 0.76 -5.91
N VAL A 172 5.43 -0.17 -6.29
CA VAL A 172 6.57 -0.52 -5.44
C VAL A 172 7.47 0.69 -5.18
N ARG A 173 7.73 1.50 -6.22
CA ARG A 173 8.50 2.74 -6.10
C ARG A 173 7.80 3.75 -5.20
N GLU A 174 6.49 3.86 -5.32
CA GLU A 174 5.66 4.73 -4.50
C GLU A 174 5.74 4.34 -3.01
N LEU A 175 5.60 3.04 -2.71
CA LEU A 175 5.71 2.50 -1.36
C LEU A 175 7.07 2.76 -0.70
N VAL A 176 8.15 2.84 -1.48
CA VAL A 176 9.49 3.15 -0.96
C VAL A 176 9.85 4.63 -1.06
N SER A 177 8.92 5.48 -1.49
CA SER A 177 9.10 6.93 -1.61
C SER A 177 8.73 7.66 -0.32
N THR A 178 9.23 8.89 -0.18
CA THR A 178 8.83 9.82 0.86
C THR A 178 8.65 11.21 0.27
N ALA A 179 7.62 11.93 0.72
CA ALA A 179 7.44 13.34 0.38
C ALA A 179 8.55 14.19 1.00
N ARG A 180 9.15 15.08 0.21
CA ARG A 180 10.22 15.98 0.62
C ARG A 180 10.09 17.33 -0.08
N LYS A 181 10.43 18.43 0.60
CA LYS A 181 10.61 19.73 -0.07
C LYS A 181 11.92 19.74 -0.86
N ASP A 182 11.87 20.09 -2.14
CA ASP A 182 13.07 20.43 -2.89
C ASP A 182 13.61 21.82 -2.51
N ARG A 183 14.70 22.24 -3.18
CA ARG A 183 15.32 23.55 -2.97
C ARG A 183 14.39 24.72 -3.33
N SER A 184 13.37 24.49 -4.16
CA SER A 184 12.37 25.49 -4.54
C SER A 184 11.16 25.55 -3.59
N GLY A 185 11.13 24.67 -2.58
CA GLY A 185 10.01 24.55 -1.65
C GLY A 185 8.85 23.69 -2.16
N ARG A 186 8.96 23.11 -3.36
CA ARG A 186 7.96 22.21 -3.95
C ARG A 186 8.07 20.82 -3.34
N MET A 187 6.92 20.14 -3.16
CA MET A 187 6.92 18.77 -2.67
C MET A 187 7.28 17.83 -3.81
N VAL A 188 8.27 16.99 -3.57
CA VAL A 188 8.73 15.97 -4.49
C VAL A 188 8.82 14.65 -3.72
N ARG A 189 8.35 13.58 -4.35
CA ARG A 189 8.50 12.22 -3.82
C ARG A 189 9.88 11.70 -4.22
N GLN A 190 10.70 11.34 -3.23
CA GLN A 190 12.04 10.79 -3.45
C GLN A 190 12.14 9.41 -2.80
N LEU A 191 12.85 8.48 -3.45
CA LEU A 191 13.10 7.15 -2.92
C LEU A 191 13.88 7.24 -1.60
N SER A 192 13.52 6.40 -0.61
CA SER A 192 14.21 6.37 0.67
C SER A 192 14.55 4.95 1.13
N LEU A 193 15.79 4.78 1.58
CA LEU A 193 16.26 3.52 2.15
C LEU A 193 15.49 3.15 3.43
N LYS A 194 15.08 4.15 4.23
CA LYS A 194 14.29 3.91 5.44
C LYS A 194 12.95 3.25 5.11
N ARG A 195 12.26 3.73 4.07
CA ARG A 195 10.98 3.18 3.62
C ARG A 195 11.15 1.80 3.01
N LEU A 196 12.20 1.58 2.21
CA LEU A 196 12.55 0.25 1.69
C LEU A 196 12.76 -0.78 2.81
N LEU A 197 13.54 -0.42 3.84
CA LEU A 197 13.79 -1.29 4.99
C LEU A 197 12.54 -1.51 5.86
N GLN A 198 11.70 -0.48 5.99
CA GLN A 198 10.41 -0.60 6.68
C GLN A 198 9.48 -1.56 5.93
N LEU A 199 9.30 -1.38 4.62
CA LEU A 199 8.51 -2.27 3.78
C LEU A 199 9.02 -3.71 3.86
N ALA A 200 10.33 -3.93 3.71
CA ALA A 200 10.92 -5.26 3.89
C ALA A 200 10.62 -5.82 5.29
N GLY A 201 10.71 -5.00 6.33
CA GLY A 201 10.38 -5.38 7.70
C GLY A 201 8.93 -5.80 7.88
N ASP A 202 8.00 -5.04 7.30
CA ASP A 202 6.57 -5.33 7.37
C ASP A 202 6.22 -6.59 6.57
N VAL A 203 6.82 -6.76 5.39
CA VAL A 203 6.70 -8.00 4.61
C VAL A 203 7.19 -9.22 5.41
N THR A 204 8.34 -9.12 6.09
CA THR A 204 8.87 -10.27 6.86
C THR A 204 7.97 -10.71 8.01
N LYS A 205 7.32 -9.77 8.70
CA LYS A 205 6.34 -10.10 9.74
C LYS A 205 5.16 -10.88 9.19
N LEU A 206 4.83 -10.68 7.91
CA LEU A 206 3.58 -11.14 7.31
C LEU A 206 3.75 -12.39 6.45
N THR A 207 4.91 -12.55 5.79
CA THR A 207 5.20 -13.75 5.01
C THR A 207 5.98 -14.80 5.79
N GLY A 208 6.46 -14.46 7.01
CA GLY A 208 7.32 -15.32 7.82
C GLY A 208 8.71 -15.58 7.22
N ARG A 209 9.08 -14.87 6.14
CA ARG A 209 10.39 -15.01 5.49
C ARG A 209 11.44 -14.14 6.19
N SER A 210 12.70 -14.53 6.12
CA SER A 210 13.78 -13.71 6.65
C SER A 210 14.01 -12.46 5.76
N ARG A 211 14.48 -11.36 6.38
CA ARG A 211 14.76 -10.11 5.65
C ARG A 211 15.87 -10.30 4.62
N LYS A 212 16.83 -11.17 4.93
CA LYS A 212 17.97 -11.47 4.06
C LYS A 212 17.49 -12.16 2.79
N ASP A 213 16.67 -13.20 2.92
CA ASP A 213 16.15 -13.95 1.78
C ASP A 213 15.33 -13.03 0.87
N LEU A 214 14.50 -12.16 1.45
CA LEU A 214 13.72 -11.18 0.67
C LEU A 214 14.61 -10.21 -0.12
N MET A 215 15.70 -9.74 0.48
CA MET A 215 16.64 -8.84 -0.19
C MET A 215 17.46 -9.57 -1.25
N VAL A 216 17.87 -10.81 -0.99
CA VAL A 216 18.56 -11.65 -1.98
C VAL A 216 17.65 -11.93 -3.17
N ASP A 217 16.41 -12.35 -2.94
CA ASP A 217 15.40 -12.57 -3.98
C ASP A 217 15.19 -11.29 -4.81
N ALA A 218 15.05 -10.13 -4.15
CA ALA A 218 14.92 -8.85 -4.84
C ALA A 218 16.15 -8.55 -5.73
N LEU A 219 17.37 -8.78 -5.24
CA LEU A 219 18.60 -8.56 -5.99
C LEU A 219 18.83 -9.57 -7.12
N GLN A 220 18.18 -10.72 -7.11
CA GLN A 220 18.20 -11.65 -8.24
C GLN A 220 17.39 -11.13 -9.43
N THR A 221 16.41 -10.26 -9.21
CA THR A 221 15.62 -9.66 -10.27
C THR A 221 16.29 -8.42 -10.86
N ALA A 222 16.13 -8.19 -12.17
CA ALA A 222 16.63 -6.95 -12.80
C ALA A 222 15.92 -5.71 -12.24
N GLU A 223 14.63 -5.82 -11.93
CA GLU A 223 13.81 -4.74 -11.38
C GLU A 223 14.22 -4.39 -9.95
N GLY A 224 14.46 -5.37 -9.09
CA GLY A 224 14.91 -5.15 -7.72
C GLY A 224 16.33 -4.57 -7.66
N ARG A 225 17.25 -4.98 -8.54
CA ARG A 225 18.57 -4.34 -8.68
C ARG A 225 18.45 -2.88 -9.09
N ALA A 226 17.61 -2.57 -10.09
CA ALA A 226 17.37 -1.20 -10.52
C ALA A 226 16.79 -0.35 -9.38
N LEU A 227 15.80 -0.88 -8.66
CA LEU A 227 15.20 -0.19 -7.51
C LEU A 227 16.23 0.09 -6.40
N CYS A 228 17.04 -0.91 -6.03
CA CYS A 228 18.10 -0.75 -5.04
C CYS A 228 19.14 0.30 -5.47
N ALA A 229 19.55 0.27 -6.75
CA ALA A 229 20.48 1.25 -7.30
C ALA A 229 19.90 2.67 -7.28
N ASP A 230 18.64 2.84 -7.67
CA ASP A 230 17.94 4.12 -7.65
C ASP A 230 17.78 4.66 -6.21
N VAL A 231 17.46 3.79 -5.24
CA VAL A 231 17.39 4.15 -3.81
C VAL A 231 18.75 4.58 -3.27
N LEU A 232 19.82 3.84 -3.59
CA LEU A 232 21.18 4.19 -3.16
C LEU A 232 21.66 5.51 -3.78
N ARG A 233 21.36 5.74 -5.06
CA ARG A 233 21.65 7.01 -5.74
C ARG A 233 20.92 8.16 -5.06
N ALA A 234 19.63 7.99 -4.77
CA ALA A 234 18.83 9.01 -4.09
C ALA A 234 19.37 9.35 -2.69
N GLU A 235 19.79 8.36 -1.91
CA GLU A 235 20.40 8.62 -0.59
C GLU A 235 21.80 9.24 -0.70
N ALA A 236 22.59 8.89 -1.73
CA ALA A 236 23.89 9.53 -1.98
C ALA A 236 23.74 11.03 -2.32
N GLU A 237 22.80 11.36 -3.22
CA GLU A 237 22.45 12.75 -3.54
C GLU A 237 21.95 13.51 -2.31
N ARG A 238 21.19 12.85 -1.43
CA ARG A 238 20.72 13.43 -0.17
C ARG A 238 21.87 13.75 0.78
N LEU A 239 22.84 12.84 0.93
CA LEU A 239 24.02 13.07 1.77
C LEU A 239 24.88 14.19 1.20
N ALA A 240 25.05 14.27 -0.12
CA ALA A 240 25.76 15.35 -0.79
C ALA A 240 25.07 16.73 -0.61
N ALA A 241 23.73 16.77 -0.61
CA ALA A 241 22.97 18.01 -0.43
C ALA A 241 22.85 18.49 1.03
N CYS A 242 23.19 17.65 2.03
CA CYS A 242 23.14 17.99 3.45
C CYS A 242 24.36 17.45 4.22
N PRO A 243 25.50 18.19 4.25
CA PRO A 243 26.69 17.76 4.98
C PRO A 243 26.47 17.63 6.50
N LYS A 244 25.45 18.31 7.07
CA LYS A 244 25.08 18.20 8.50
C LYS A 244 24.51 16.84 8.89
N SER A 245 23.92 16.06 7.96
CA SER A 245 23.48 14.69 8.25
C SER A 245 24.63 13.68 8.26
N LEU A 246 25.71 13.93 7.51
CA LEU A 246 26.90 13.08 7.49
C LEU A 246 27.59 13.09 8.87
N VAL A 247 27.71 14.28 9.49
CA VAL A 247 28.22 14.43 10.86
C VAL A 247 27.31 13.71 11.85
N ARG A 248 25.98 13.81 11.75
CA ARG A 248 25.05 13.15 12.69
C ARG A 248 25.08 11.62 12.61
N VAL A 249 25.31 11.07 11.43
CA VAL A 249 25.48 9.62 11.18
C VAL A 249 26.85 9.13 11.67
N LEU A 250 27.91 9.94 11.51
CA LEU A 250 29.26 9.60 11.97
C LEU A 250 29.50 9.85 13.46
N THR A 251 28.80 10.80 14.10
CA THR A 251 29.01 11.18 15.51
C THR A 251 27.97 10.62 16.49
N GLY A 252 27.13 9.67 16.07
CA GLY A 252 26.17 9.03 16.98
C GLY A 252 25.24 10.01 17.70
N GLY A 253 24.84 11.09 17.02
CA GLY A 253 23.84 12.02 17.53
C GLY A 253 24.28 13.03 18.60
N ARG A 254 25.59 13.17 18.93
CA ARG A 254 26.04 14.29 19.78
C ARG A 254 26.43 15.50 18.94
N TRP A 255 25.59 16.54 19.01
CA TRP A 255 25.92 17.88 18.55
C TRP A 255 26.49 18.65 19.74
N PHE A 256 27.79 18.96 19.74
CA PHE A 256 28.37 19.95 20.66
C PHE A 256 28.18 21.34 20.03
N GLY A 257 27.06 21.99 20.38
CA GLY A 257 26.84 23.39 20.07
C GLY A 257 27.71 24.27 20.98
N THR A 258 28.49 25.15 20.37
CA THR A 258 29.27 26.20 21.02
C THR A 258 28.36 27.09 21.88
N ARG A 259 28.74 27.31 23.15
CA ARG A 259 28.09 28.27 24.06
C ARG A 259 28.09 29.65 23.40
N GLN A 260 26.92 30.19 23.10
CA GLN A 260 26.76 31.63 22.91
C GLN A 260 26.88 32.30 24.28
N SER A 261 27.84 33.21 24.40
CA SER A 261 28.03 34.14 25.50
C SER A 261 26.82 35.09 25.62
N GLU A 262 26.16 35.10 26.77
CA GLU A 262 25.16 36.10 27.15
C GLU A 262 25.78 37.50 27.24
N PRO A 263 25.14 38.56 26.71
CA PRO A 263 25.51 39.93 27.06
C PRO A 263 24.79 40.37 28.35
N LEU A 264 25.58 40.91 29.27
CA LEU A 264 25.16 41.55 30.53
C LEU A 264 24.28 42.78 30.26
N VAL A 265 23.07 42.79 30.81
CA VAL A 265 22.19 43.97 30.84
C VAL A 265 22.54 44.83 32.06
N PRO A 266 22.75 46.16 31.94
CA PRO A 266 23.00 47.01 33.09
C PRO A 266 21.69 47.35 33.82
N ARG A 267 21.70 47.24 35.16
CA ARG A 267 20.62 47.69 36.05
C ARG A 267 20.55 49.22 36.04
N ALA A 268 19.38 49.77 35.72
CA ALA A 268 19.04 51.16 36.02
C ALA A 268 18.64 51.28 37.51
N ALA A 269 19.07 52.39 38.11
CA ALA A 269 18.76 52.84 39.47
C ALA A 269 17.35 53.43 39.57
#